data_AF-A0A8D9F6M6-F1
#
_entry.id   AF-A0A8D9F6M6-F1
#
_cell.length_a   1.000
_cell.length_b   1.000
_cell.length_c   1.000
_cell.angle_alpha   90.00
_cell.angle_beta   90.00
_cell.angle_gamma   90.00
#
_symmetry.space_group_name_H-M   'P 1'
#
loop_
_entity.id
_entity.type
_entity.pdbx_description
1 polymer ?
#
loop_
_entity_poly.entity_id
_entity_poly.type
_entity_poly.pdbx_seq_one_letter_code
_entity_poly.pdbx_strand_id
1 'polypeptide(L)'
;MNKFIQPPFIPFLVITSLSFYQMAYYMKYLPFFNCLKMVIELLFIMVGQWQITELSEELNHCNEIMQKAVYQSEWYKCGPKVKQCVCMMLRQTQQAHYLSFLNGFFVLTNDFMVKVFKGALSFINYMKISGPL
;
A
#
# COMPACT_ATOMS: atom_id res chain seq x y z
N MET A 1 5.89 -15.35 20.92
CA MET A 1 7.00 -14.37 21.03
C MET A 1 8.00 -14.68 19.93
N ASN A 2 7.96 -13.94 18.82
CA ASN A 2 9.07 -13.61 17.91
C ASN A 2 8.46 -13.04 16.62
N LYS A 3 8.27 -11.71 16.62
CA LYS A 3 7.90 -10.91 15.45
C LYS A 3 9.17 -10.74 14.60
N PHE A 4 9.51 -11.77 13.81
CA PHE A 4 10.52 -11.62 12.77
C PHE A 4 9.89 -10.83 11.62
N ILE A 5 10.55 -9.72 11.33
CA ILE A 5 10.13 -8.63 10.46
C ILE A 5 10.01 -9.16 9.00
N GLN A 6 9.02 -8.65 8.26
CA GLN A 6 8.37 -9.29 7.11
C GLN A 6 8.89 -8.87 5.71
N PRO A 7 8.91 -9.78 4.71
CA PRO A 7 9.67 -9.59 3.46
C PRO A 7 9.23 -8.48 2.47
N PRO A 8 7.97 -8.00 2.40
CA PRO A 8 7.60 -6.87 1.51
C PRO A 8 7.38 -5.52 2.25
N PHE A 9 7.14 -5.53 3.57
CA PHE A 9 7.04 -4.29 4.37
C PHE A 9 8.41 -3.65 4.60
N ILE A 10 9.41 -4.49 4.87
CA ILE A 10 10.80 -4.05 5.02
C ILE A 10 11.28 -3.29 3.79
N PRO A 11 11.19 -3.80 2.55
CA PRO A 11 11.73 -3.08 1.41
C PRO A 11 11.03 -1.73 1.20
N PHE A 12 9.71 -1.60 1.33
CA PHE A 12 9.06 -0.28 1.17
C PHE A 12 9.47 0.72 2.24
N LEU A 13 9.53 0.29 3.51
CA LEU A 13 9.97 1.15 4.61
C LEU A 13 11.47 1.48 4.51
N VAL A 14 12.31 0.52 4.12
CA VAL A 14 13.75 0.69 3.95
C VAL A 14 14.06 1.60 2.76
N ILE A 15 13.41 1.42 1.62
CA ILE A 15 13.62 2.24 0.42
C ILE A 15 13.17 3.68 0.68
N THR A 16 12.01 3.87 1.32
CA THR A 16 11.52 5.21 1.68
C THR A 16 12.42 5.87 2.73
N SER A 17 12.75 5.18 3.82
CA SER A 17 13.66 5.73 4.84
C SER A 17 15.06 6.04 4.30
N LEU A 18 15.61 5.21 3.41
CA LEU A 18 16.92 5.42 2.79
C LEU A 18 16.94 6.62 1.84
N SER A 19 15.92 6.78 0.99
CA SER A 19 15.81 7.93 0.07
C SER A 19 15.64 9.24 0.84
N PHE A 20 14.84 9.23 1.89
CA PHE A 20 14.73 10.35 2.82
C PHE A 20 16.04 10.66 3.58
N TYR A 21 16.77 9.62 4.01
CA TYR A 21 18.07 9.78 4.66
C TYR A 21 19.10 10.40 3.70
N GLN A 22 19.14 9.92 2.45
CA GLN A 22 20.01 10.45 1.41
C GLN A 22 19.75 11.94 1.17
N MET A 23 18.48 12.34 1.10
CA MET A 23 18.07 13.72 0.96
C MET A 23 18.40 14.57 2.20
N ALA A 24 18.27 14.02 3.41
CA ALA A 24 18.55 14.77 4.64
C ALA A 24 20.05 15.02 4.89
N TYR A 25 20.92 14.06 4.55
CA TYR A 25 22.34 14.11 4.92
C TYR A 25 23.25 14.58 3.78
N TYR A 26 23.04 14.09 2.55
CA TYR A 26 23.98 14.33 1.45
C TYR A 26 23.64 15.56 0.58
N MET A 27 22.42 16.10 0.69
CA MET A 27 21.96 17.22 -0.15
C MET A 27 22.78 18.51 0.02
N LYS A 28 23.45 18.70 1.17
CA LYS A 28 24.31 19.88 1.43
C LYS A 28 25.70 19.79 0.80
N TYR A 29 26.21 18.58 0.53
CA TYR A 29 27.61 18.35 0.14
C TYR A 29 27.78 17.91 -1.32
N LEU A 30 26.67 17.67 -2.03
CA LEU A 30 26.67 17.14 -3.39
C LEU A 30 26.46 18.25 -4.44
N PRO A 31 27.02 18.07 -5.66
CA PRO A 31 26.74 18.95 -6.79
C PRO A 31 25.26 18.87 -7.19
N PHE A 32 24.74 19.97 -7.74
CA PHE A 32 23.33 20.16 -8.07
C PHE A 32 22.66 18.98 -8.81
N PHE A 33 23.36 18.39 -9.79
CA PHE A 33 22.85 17.24 -10.55
C PHE A 33 22.54 16.01 -9.70
N ASN A 34 23.36 15.73 -8.69
CA ASN A 34 23.15 14.59 -7.79
C ASN A 34 21.98 14.85 -6.83
N CYS A 35 21.79 16.10 -6.40
CA CYS A 35 20.60 16.48 -5.63
C CYS A 35 19.32 16.31 -6.45
N LEU A 36 19.33 16.75 -7.71
CA LEU A 36 18.19 16.60 -8.60
C LEU A 36 17.85 15.13 -8.84
N LYS A 37 18.86 14.28 -9.06
CA LYS A 37 18.70 12.83 -9.19
C LYS A 37 18.03 12.21 -7.95
N MET A 38 18.49 12.55 -6.74
CA MET A 38 17.91 12.03 -5.49
C MET A 38 16.44 12.45 -5.32
N VAL A 39 16.10 13.69 -5.68
CA VAL A 39 14.71 14.17 -5.63
C VAL A 39 13.83 13.41 -6.63
N ILE A 40 14.33 13.16 -7.85
CA ILE A 40 13.60 12.35 -8.84
C ILE A 40 13.37 10.93 -8.35
N GLU A 41 14.39 10.28 -7.76
CA GLU A 41 14.26 8.93 -7.20
C GLU A 41 13.20 8.87 -6.10
N LEU A 42 13.19 9.86 -5.18
CA LEU A 42 12.16 9.95 -4.15
C LEU A 42 10.75 10.10 -4.74
N LEU A 43 10.58 11.00 -5.72
CA LEU A 43 9.29 11.21 -6.38
C LEU A 43 8.82 9.94 -7.10
N PHE A 44 9.72 9.23 -7.78
CA PHE A 44 9.39 7.98 -8.46
C PHE A 44 8.90 6.90 -7.48
N ILE A 45 9.57 6.77 -6.32
CA ILE A 45 9.15 5.85 -5.26
C ILE A 45 7.77 6.24 -4.72
N MET A 46 7.55 7.53 -4.43
CA MET A 46 6.26 8.02 -3.90
C MET A 46 5.11 7.76 -4.88
N VAL A 47 5.29 8.07 -6.17
CA VAL A 47 4.28 7.84 -7.20
C VAL A 47 4.02 6.35 -7.38
N GLY A 48 5.05 5.51 -7.37
CA GLY A 48 4.88 4.06 -7.44
C GLY A 48 4.07 3.50 -6.27
N GLN A 49 4.33 3.97 -5.05
CA GLN A 49 3.54 3.60 -3.87
C GLN A 49 2.08 4.06 -3.97
N TRP A 50 1.87 5.28 -4.45
CA TRP A 50 0.54 5.82 -4.69
C TRP A 50 -0.25 4.93 -5.66
N GLN A 51 0.31 4.64 -6.84
CA GLN A 51 -0.37 3.88 -7.88
C GLN A 51 -0.78 2.48 -7.42
N ILE A 52 0.08 1.78 -6.66
CA ILE A 52 -0.23 0.44 -6.13
C ILE A 52 -1.36 0.53 -5.10
N THR A 53 -1.39 1.59 -4.30
CA THR A 53 -2.42 1.78 -3.28
C THR A 53 -3.77 2.12 -3.91
N GLU A 54 -3.81 3.03 -4.87
CA GLU A 54 -5.03 3.34 -5.64
C GLU A 54 -5.57 2.11 -6.36
N LEU A 55 -4.70 1.30 -6.97
CA LEU A 55 -5.12 0.05 -7.61
C LEU A 55 -5.77 -0.92 -6.61
N SER A 56 -5.24 -0.97 -5.38
CA SER A 56 -5.80 -1.79 -4.30
C SER A 56 -7.19 -1.30 -3.87
N GLU A 57 -7.38 0.01 -3.78
CA GLU A 57 -8.66 0.61 -3.41
C GLU A 57 -9.70 0.45 -4.53
N GLU A 58 -9.30 0.66 -5.78
CA GLU A 58 -10.18 0.47 -6.94
C GLU A 58 -10.62 -0.99 -7.08
N LEU A 59 -9.71 -1.95 -6.82
CA LEU A 59 -10.03 -3.37 -6.81
C LEU A 59 -11.10 -3.71 -5.76
N ASN A 60 -10.95 -3.17 -4.55
CA ASN A 60 -11.94 -3.36 -3.49
C ASN A 60 -13.27 -2.66 -3.86
N HIS A 61 -13.23 -1.47 -4.46
CA HIS A 61 -14.42 -0.76 -4.90
C HIS A 61 -15.20 -1.53 -5.99
N CYS A 62 -14.50 -2.10 -6.97
CA CYS A 62 -15.09 -2.97 -7.98
C CYS A 62 -15.77 -4.19 -7.36
N ASN A 63 -15.16 -4.78 -6.34
CA ASN A 63 -15.73 -5.92 -5.62
C ASN A 63 -17.01 -5.54 -4.86
N GLU A 64 -17.05 -4.36 -4.23
CA GLU A 64 -18.27 -3.82 -3.60
C GLU A 64 -19.38 -3.53 -4.61
N ILE A 65 -19.04 -2.99 -5.78
CA ILE A 65 -20.00 -2.75 -6.87
C ILE A 65 -20.58 -4.09 -7.34
N MET A 66 -19.75 -5.11 -7.57
CA MET A 66 -20.20 -6.46 -7.93
C MET A 66 -21.16 -7.02 -6.89
N GLN A 67 -20.84 -6.89 -5.60
CA GLN A 67 -21.71 -7.34 -4.52
C GLN A 67 -23.07 -6.63 -4.58
N LYS A 68 -23.09 -5.29 -4.70
CA LYS A 68 -24.33 -4.51 -4.80
C LYS A 68 -25.16 -4.89 -6.03
N ALA A 69 -24.51 -5.02 -7.20
CA ALA A 69 -25.17 -5.40 -8.45
C ALA A 69 -25.82 -6.79 -8.34
N VAL A 70 -25.13 -7.76 -7.73
CA VAL A 70 -25.66 -9.10 -7.51
C VAL A 70 -26.84 -9.06 -6.53
N TYR A 71 -26.76 -8.31 -5.43
CA TYR A 71 -27.89 -8.15 -4.50
C TYR A 71 -29.11 -7.48 -5.14
N GLN A 72 -28.90 -6.50 -6.02
CA GLN A 72 -29.96 -5.79 -6.75
C GLN A 72 -30.53 -6.61 -7.91
N SER A 73 -29.85 -7.67 -8.35
CA SER A 73 -30.39 -8.57 -9.36
C SER A 73 -31.58 -9.35 -8.82
N GLU A 74 -32.54 -9.67 -9.68
CA GLU A 74 -33.69 -10.53 -9.31
C GLU A 74 -33.30 -12.02 -9.26
N TRP A 75 -32.13 -12.34 -8.71
CA TRP A 75 -31.56 -13.70 -8.65
C TRP A 75 -32.49 -14.72 -7.96
N TYR A 76 -33.36 -14.24 -7.06
CA TYR A 76 -34.37 -15.04 -6.37
C TYR A 76 -35.46 -15.58 -7.33
N LYS A 77 -35.66 -14.96 -8.50
CA LYS A 77 -36.56 -15.46 -9.56
C LYS A 77 -35.89 -16.46 -10.50
N CYS A 78 -34.56 -16.58 -10.47
CA CYS A 78 -33.83 -17.47 -11.35
C CYS A 78 -33.95 -18.95 -10.93
N GLY A 79 -33.60 -19.85 -11.85
CA GLY A 79 -33.55 -21.29 -11.60
C GLY A 79 -32.52 -21.71 -10.53
N PRO A 80 -32.64 -22.92 -9.98
CA PRO A 80 -31.83 -23.39 -8.85
C PRO A 80 -30.32 -23.37 -9.11
N LYS A 81 -29.87 -23.66 -10.34
CA LYS A 81 -28.45 -23.59 -10.72
C LYS A 81 -27.90 -22.17 -10.65
N VAL A 82 -28.66 -21.18 -11.14
CA VAL A 82 -28.25 -19.77 -11.14
C VAL A 82 -28.18 -19.24 -9.72
N LYS A 83 -29.16 -19.60 -8.87
CA LYS A 83 -29.14 -19.28 -7.44
C LYS A 83 -27.88 -19.80 -6.74
N GLN A 84 -27.47 -21.03 -7.02
CA GLN A 84 -26.23 -21.59 -6.47
C GLN A 84 -25.00 -20.80 -6.91
N CYS A 85 -24.87 -20.48 -8.21
CA CYS A 85 -23.76 -19.67 -8.71
C CYS A 85 -23.72 -18.29 -8.06
N VAL A 86 -24.87 -17.62 -7.93
CA VAL A 86 -24.99 -16.31 -7.29
C VAL A 86 -24.59 -16.37 -5.82
N CYS A 87 -25.03 -17.39 -5.08
CA CYS A 87 -24.61 -17.60 -3.69
C CYS A 87 -23.09 -17.82 -3.55
N MET A 88 -22.48 -18.57 -4.46
CA MET A 88 -21.02 -18.77 -4.47
C MET A 88 -20.29 -17.46 -4.76
N MET A 89 -20.76 -16.69 -5.75
CA MET A 89 -20.19 -15.39 -6.10
C MET A 89 -20.30 -14.40 -4.94
N LEU A 90 -21.48 -14.30 -4.30
CA LEU A 90 -21.69 -13.47 -3.11
C LEU A 90 -20.74 -13.85 -1.96
N ARG A 91 -20.52 -15.15 -1.74
CA ARG A 91 -19.61 -15.61 -0.69
C ARG A 91 -18.16 -15.20 -0.95
N GLN A 92 -17.76 -15.12 -2.23
CA GLN A 92 -16.42 -14.69 -2.61
C GLN A 92 -16.27 -13.16 -2.57
N THR A 93 -17.31 -12.41 -2.98
CA THR A 93 -17.28 -10.94 -3.00
C THR A 93 -17.48 -10.31 -1.63
N GLN A 94 -18.07 -11.03 -0.67
CA GLN A 94 -18.19 -10.58 0.74
C GLN A 94 -16.84 -10.42 1.46
N GLN A 95 -15.78 -11.05 0.98
CA GLN A 95 -14.44 -10.81 1.50
C GLN A 95 -13.83 -9.58 0.83
N ALA A 96 -13.30 -8.65 1.62
CA ALA A 96 -12.65 -7.45 1.12
C ALA A 96 -11.43 -7.83 0.26
N HIS A 97 -11.48 -7.54 -1.03
CA HIS A 97 -10.40 -7.79 -1.98
C HIS A 97 -9.52 -6.55 -2.11
N TYR A 98 -8.86 -6.22 -1.01
CA TYR A 98 -7.69 -5.36 -1.09
C TYR A 98 -6.49 -6.19 -1.58
N LEU A 99 -5.56 -5.54 -2.28
CA LEU A 99 -4.24 -6.12 -2.49
C LEU A 99 -3.62 -6.31 -1.10
N SER A 100 -3.50 -7.57 -0.71
CA SER A 100 -2.92 -7.93 0.57
C SER A 100 -1.63 -8.71 0.37
N PHE A 101 -0.64 -8.38 1.17
CA PHE A 101 0.61 -9.12 1.23
C PHE A 101 0.60 -10.05 2.43
N LEU A 102 1.28 -11.20 2.28
CA LEU A 102 1.42 -12.21 3.32
C LEU A 102 0.07 -12.71 3.84
N ASN A 103 -0.78 -13.18 2.92
CA ASN A 103 -2.04 -13.84 3.24
C ASN A 103 -2.98 -12.99 4.12
N GLY A 104 -3.06 -11.67 3.85
CA GLY A 104 -3.93 -10.75 4.58
C GLY A 104 -3.27 -9.97 5.73
N PHE A 105 -1.99 -10.17 6.03
CA PHE A 105 -1.34 -9.47 7.16
C PHE A 105 -1.16 -7.97 6.92
N PHE A 106 -0.87 -7.58 5.68
CA PHE A 106 -0.83 -6.17 5.29
C PHE A 106 -1.83 -5.91 4.18
N VAL A 107 -2.64 -4.89 4.40
CA VAL A 107 -3.65 -4.43 3.46
C VAL A 107 -3.16 -3.11 2.87
N LEU A 108 -2.89 -3.08 1.57
CA LEU A 108 -2.56 -1.86 0.84
C LEU A 108 -3.78 -0.94 0.84
N THR A 109 -3.72 0.06 1.71
CA THR A 109 -4.73 1.10 1.89
C THR A 109 -4.02 2.43 2.03
N ASN A 110 -4.72 3.52 1.76
CA ASN A 110 -4.17 4.86 1.97
C ASN A 110 -3.69 5.09 3.42
N ASP A 111 -4.35 4.50 4.42
CA ASP A 111 -3.90 4.54 5.81
C ASP A 111 -2.56 3.82 6.03
N PHE A 112 -2.34 2.69 5.35
CA PHE A 112 -1.06 1.98 5.38
C PHE A 112 0.06 2.84 4.77
N MET A 113 -0.19 3.52 3.65
CA MET A 113 0.78 4.42 3.02
C MET A 113 1.18 5.56 3.97
N VAL A 114 0.21 6.21 4.61
CA VAL A 114 0.46 7.28 5.59
C VAL A 114 1.30 6.78 6.77
N LYS A 115 1.05 5.56 7.26
CA LYS A 115 1.86 4.94 8.32
C LYS A 115 3.31 4.71 7.89
N VAL A 116 3.55 4.27 6.66
CA VAL A 116 4.91 4.12 6.11
C VAL A 116 5.64 5.46 6.06
N PHE A 117 4.99 6.51 5.56
CA PHE A 117 5.59 7.85 5.52
C PHE A 117 5.87 8.42 6.92
N LYS A 118 4.93 8.30 7.86
CA LYS A 118 5.13 8.71 9.25
C LYS A 118 6.28 7.94 9.89
N GLY A 119 6.40 6.64 9.62
CA GLY A 119 7.51 5.81 10.09
C GLY A 119 8.85 6.29 9.54
N ALA A 120 8.94 6.54 8.24
CA ALA A 120 10.14 7.05 7.59
C ALA A 120 10.55 8.43 8.16
N LEU A 121 9.61 9.37 8.31
CA LEU A 121 9.87 10.69 8.90
C LEU A 121 10.33 10.61 10.35
N SER A 122 9.69 9.75 11.15
CA SER A 122 10.06 9.53 12.56
C SER A 122 11.48 8.96 12.66
N PHE A 123 11.86 8.05 11.77
CA PHE A 123 13.21 7.52 11.69
C PHE A 123 14.24 8.59 11.36
N ILE A 124 14.00 9.45 10.37
CA ILE A 124 14.91 10.57 10.05
C ILE A 124 15.03 11.52 11.25
N ASN A 125 13.92 11.86 11.89
CA ASN A 125 13.92 12.76 13.04
C ASN A 125 14.74 12.18 14.19
N TYR A 126 14.61 10.88 14.46
CA TYR A 126 15.45 10.17 15.42
C TYR A 126 16.95 10.24 15.04
N MET A 127 17.28 9.99 13.77
CA MET A 127 18.65 10.06 13.26
C MET A 127 19.24 11.47 13.35
N LYS A 128 18.45 12.52 13.12
CA LYS A 128 18.88 13.92 13.30
C LYS A 128 19.19 14.26 14.75
N ILE A 129 18.46 13.67 15.70
CA ILE A 129 18.68 13.91 17.15
C ILE A 129 19.87 13.09 17.66
N SER A 130 20.11 11.90 17.10
CA SER A 130 21.13 10.95 17.58
C SER A 130 22.49 11.04 16.86
N GLY A 131 22.57 11.69 15.70
CA GLY A 131 23.82 11.87 14.95
C GLY A 131 24.61 13.09 15.44
N PRO A 132 25.95 13.02 15.51
CA PRO A 132 26.77 14.19 15.80
C PRO A 132 26.72 15.14 14.59
N LEU A 133 26.49 16.42 14.87
CA LEU A 133 26.64 17.54 13.94
C LEU A 133 28.08 17.63 13.41
#